data_AF-A0A3C0YW48-F1
#
_entry.id   AF-A0A3C0YW48-F1
#
_cell.length_a   1.000
_cell.length_b   1.000
_cell.length_c   1.000
_cell.angle_alpha   90.00
_cell.angle_beta   90.00
_cell.angle_gamma   90.00
#
_symmetry.space_group_name_H-M   'P 1'
#
loop_
_entity.id
_entity.type
_entity.pdbx_description
1 polymer ?
#
loop_
_entity_poly.entity_id
_entity_poly.type
_entity_poly.pdbx_seq_one_letter_code
_entity_poly.pdbx_strand_id
1 'polypeptide(L)'
;MKIVRRRTNWAMAGGLLPIPVFDIFAVAGVQLAMLRELSVHYGVPFKRHLAKSLLMTLLGSVLPYVAGAGLAGSIAKILPVLGWGVGLASISLLAGATTHATGVVFVQHFESGGTFLDFDPIATRDFFRREFEIGRREGRAISSTESA
;
A
#
# COMPACT_ATOMS: atom_id res chain seq x y z
N MET A 1 14.11 2.28 6.85
CA MET A 1 13.10 1.22 7.09
C MET A 1 12.12 1.38 8.28
N LYS A 2 12.47 1.98 9.43
CA LYS A 2 11.51 2.10 10.57
C LYS A 2 10.22 2.87 10.24
N ILE A 3 10.30 3.90 9.39
CA ILE A 3 9.16 4.72 8.92
C ILE A 3 8.16 3.88 8.10
N VAL A 4 8.69 3.10 7.14
CA VAL A 4 7.90 2.21 6.27
C VAL A 4 7.11 1.21 7.11
N ARG A 5 7.79 0.47 7.99
CA ARG A 5 7.13 -0.55 8.84
C ARG A 5 5.99 0.03 9.68
N ARG A 6 6.20 1.20 10.30
CA ARG A 6 5.17 1.87 11.10
C ARG A 6 3.95 2.23 10.25
N ARG A 7 4.16 2.80 9.06
CA ARG A 7 3.08 3.24 8.17
C ARG A 7 2.36 2.05 7.51
N THR A 8 3.07 0.96 7.20
CA THR A 8 2.46 -0.31 6.78
C THR A 8 1.46 -0.82 7.83
N ASN A 9 1.82 -0.81 9.12
CA ASN A 9 0.90 -1.22 10.19
C ASN A 9 -0.33 -0.31 10.28
N TRP A 10 -0.15 1.01 10.16
CA TRP A 10 -1.27 1.96 10.12
C TRP A 10 -2.16 1.78 8.88
N ALA A 11 -1.60 1.42 7.73
CA ALA A 11 -2.37 1.14 6.52
C ALA A 11 -3.19 -0.14 6.66
N MET A 12 -2.62 -1.19 7.26
CA MET A 12 -3.34 -2.42 7.60
C MET A 12 -4.52 -2.11 8.53
N ALA A 13 -4.29 -1.34 9.61
CA ALA A 13 -5.36 -0.94 10.54
C ALA A 13 -6.44 -0.06 9.88
N GLY A 14 -6.05 0.86 8.99
CA GLY A 14 -6.99 1.70 8.24
C GLY A 14 -7.85 0.92 7.23
N GLY A 15 -7.42 -0.27 6.82
CA GLY A 15 -8.19 -1.17 5.95
C GLY A 15 -9.29 -1.97 6.67
N LEU A 16 -9.37 -1.90 8.00
CA LEU A 16 -10.40 -2.56 8.80
C LEU A 16 -11.68 -1.73 9.03
N LEU A 17 -11.73 -0.47 8.58
CA LEU A 17 -12.90 0.37 8.82
C LEU A 17 -14.07 -0.09 7.92
N PRO A 18 -15.28 -0.29 8.48
CA PRO A 18 -16.43 -0.79 7.71
C PRO A 18 -17.12 0.32 6.89
N ILE A 19 -16.39 1.31 6.40
CA ILE A 19 -16.93 2.41 5.58
C ILE A 19 -16.34 2.33 4.16
N PRO A 20 -17.05 1.71 3.22
CA PRO A 20 -16.62 1.62 1.83
C PRO A 20 -16.26 3.01 1.28
N VAL A 21 -15.15 3.11 0.56
CA VAL A 21 -14.54 4.34 0.00
C VAL A 21 -13.62 5.11 0.97
N PHE A 22 -13.94 5.18 2.26
CA PHE A 22 -13.05 5.85 3.23
C PHE A 22 -11.71 5.14 3.37
N ASP A 23 -11.70 3.81 3.27
CA ASP A 23 -10.50 2.98 3.43
C ASP A 23 -9.43 3.29 2.37
N ILE A 24 -9.85 3.57 1.13
CA ILE A 24 -8.93 3.92 0.03
C ILE A 24 -8.28 5.27 0.29
N PHE A 25 -9.07 6.27 0.73
CA PHE A 25 -8.54 7.58 1.07
C PHE A 25 -7.65 7.54 2.31
N ALA A 26 -7.98 6.71 3.29
CA ALA A 26 -7.17 6.49 4.48
C ALA A 26 -5.81 5.88 4.11
N VAL A 27 -5.78 4.80 3.32
CA VAL A 27 -4.54 4.17 2.85
C VAL A 27 -3.69 5.13 2.02
N ALA A 28 -4.31 5.86 1.09
CA ALA A 28 -3.60 6.89 0.31
C ALA A 28 -3.04 8.01 1.20
N GLY A 29 -3.78 8.42 2.24
CA GLY A 29 -3.32 9.36 3.25
C GLY A 29 -2.11 8.84 4.03
N VAL A 30 -2.13 7.58 4.45
CA VAL A 30 -1.02 6.92 5.14
C VAL A 30 0.22 6.85 4.24
N GLN A 31 0.07 6.47 2.97
CA GLN A 31 1.17 6.42 2.02
C GLN A 31 1.75 7.80 1.72
N LEU A 32 0.92 8.84 1.56
CA LEU A 32 1.39 10.22 1.38
C LEU A 32 2.13 10.74 2.62
N ALA A 33 1.65 10.44 3.83
CA ALA A 33 2.32 10.80 5.07
C ALA A 33 3.67 10.07 5.21
N MET A 34 3.75 8.81 4.80
CA MET A 34 4.99 8.04 4.75
C MET A 34 6.00 8.68 3.79
N LEU A 35 5.60 9.03 2.57
CA LEU A 35 6.47 9.70 1.61
C LEU A 35 6.96 11.06 2.11
N ARG A 36 6.10 11.82 2.82
CA ARG A 36 6.51 13.07 3.48
C ARG A 36 7.57 12.81 4.55
N GLU A 37 7.38 11.82 5.42
CA GLU A 37 8.38 11.48 6.44
C GLU A 37 9.71 11.02 5.84
N LEU A 38 9.67 10.19 4.78
CA LEU A 38 10.87 9.78 4.04
C LEU A 38 11.58 10.99 3.42
N SER A 39 10.84 11.91 2.81
CA SER A 39 11.42 13.10 2.21
C SER A 39 12.16 13.98 3.22
N VAL A 40 11.59 14.14 4.42
CA VAL A 40 12.25 14.87 5.52
C VAL A 40 13.51 14.12 5.97
N HIS A 41 13.43 12.79 6.09
CA HIS A 41 14.56 11.97 6.53
C HIS A 41 15.76 12.03 5.57
N TYR A 42 15.51 12.02 4.26
CA TYR A 42 16.55 12.07 3.22
C TYR A 42 16.87 13.50 2.73
N GLY A 43 16.25 14.53 3.30
CA GLY A 43 16.48 15.93 2.88
C GLY A 43 15.93 16.29 1.51
N VAL A 44 14.96 15.54 0.99
CA VAL A 44 14.35 15.74 -0.33
C VAL A 44 13.12 16.67 -0.22
N PRO A 45 12.97 17.70 -1.07
CA PRO A 45 11.78 18.57 -1.06
C PRO A 45 10.49 17.81 -1.35
N PHE A 46 9.53 17.84 -0.42
CA PHE A 46 8.24 17.19 -0.59
C PHE A 46 7.30 18.03 -1.48
N LYS A 47 6.87 17.44 -2.60
CA LYS A 47 5.82 18.00 -3.46
C LYS A 47 4.61 17.07 -3.47
N ARG A 48 3.55 17.44 -2.74
CA ARG A 48 2.35 16.61 -2.55
C ARG A 48 1.71 16.15 -3.87
N HIS A 49 1.64 17.03 -4.87
CA HIS A 49 1.05 16.72 -6.17
C HIS A 49 1.87 15.67 -6.94
N LEU A 50 3.21 15.80 -6.95
CA LEU A 50 4.11 14.80 -7.54
C LEU A 50 4.02 13.48 -6.79
N ALA A 51 4.15 13.50 -5.47
CA ALA A 51 4.05 12.30 -4.65
C ALA A 51 2.74 11.55 -4.89
N LYS A 52 1.61 12.27 -4.98
CA LYS A 52 0.30 11.70 -5.31
C LYS A 52 0.26 11.11 -6.72
N SER A 53 0.82 11.80 -7.71
CA SER A 53 0.87 11.31 -9.09
C SER A 53 1.68 10.02 -9.20
N LEU A 54 2.87 10.00 -8.63
CA LEU A 54 3.76 8.82 -8.63
C LEU A 54 3.12 7.63 -7.92
N LEU A 55 2.46 7.89 -6.79
CA LEU A 55 1.68 6.88 -6.07
C LEU A 55 0.62 6.24 -6.98
N MET A 56 -0.16 7.06 -7.69
CA MET A 56 -1.22 6.58 -8.58
C MET A 56 -0.65 5.76 -9.75
N THR A 57 0.50 6.15 -10.30
CA THR A 57 1.19 5.39 -11.35
C THR A 57 1.64 4.02 -10.84
N LEU A 58 2.25 3.95 -9.64
CA LEU A 58 2.67 2.69 -9.03
C LEU A 58 1.47 1.79 -8.71
N LEU A 59 0.39 2.35 -8.13
CA LEU A 59 -0.84 1.62 -7.85
C LEU A 59 -1.51 1.09 -9.12
N GLY A 60 -1.43 1.84 -10.23
CA GLY A 60 -1.89 1.37 -11.54
C GLY A 60 -1.24 0.07 -11.97
N SER A 61 0.00 -0.22 -11.53
CA SER A 61 0.71 -1.46 -11.87
C SER A 61 0.14 -2.72 -11.21
N VAL A 62 -0.57 -2.56 -10.09
CA VAL A 62 -1.20 -3.62 -9.29
C VAL A 62 -2.73 -3.53 -9.31
N LEU A 63 -3.29 -2.68 -10.17
CA LEU A 63 -4.72 -2.47 -10.32
C LEU A 63 -5.54 -3.77 -10.48
N PRO A 64 -5.10 -4.80 -11.22
CA PRO A 64 -5.85 -6.06 -11.30
C PRO A 64 -6.08 -6.73 -9.94
N TYR A 65 -5.12 -6.64 -9.01
CA TYR A 65 -5.24 -7.19 -7.66
C TYR A 65 -6.23 -6.38 -6.81
N VAL A 66 -6.17 -5.06 -6.91
CA VAL A 66 -7.08 -4.15 -6.20
C VAL A 66 -8.51 -4.29 -6.71
N ALA A 67 -8.69 -4.37 -8.03
CA ALA A 67 -9.98 -4.59 -8.67
C ALA A 67 -10.57 -5.96 -8.29
N GLY A 68 -9.75 -7.02 -8.31
CA GLY A 68 -10.16 -8.36 -7.89
C GLY A 68 -10.64 -8.41 -6.43
N ALA A 69 -9.96 -7.71 -5.51
CA ALA A 69 -10.41 -7.61 -4.13
C ALA A 69 -11.69 -6.76 -3.96
N GLY A 70 -11.86 -5.70 -4.75
CA GLY A 70 -13.10 -4.92 -4.78
C GLY A 70 -14.31 -5.74 -5.25
N LEU A 71 -14.11 -6.60 -6.26
CA LEU A 71 -15.12 -7.55 -6.73
C LEU A 71 -15.42 -8.62 -5.68
N ALA A 72 -14.39 -9.21 -5.05
CA ALA A 72 -14.56 -10.18 -3.97
C ALA A 72 -15.30 -9.57 -2.75
N GLY A 73 -14.97 -8.33 -2.39
CA GLY A 73 -15.67 -7.58 -1.35
C GLY A 73 -17.12 -7.24 -1.72
N SER A 74 -17.43 -7.11 -3.01
CA SER A 74 -18.81 -6.90 -3.49
C SER A 74 -19.63 -8.19 -3.43
N ILE A 75 -19.02 -9.34 -3.73
CA ILE A 75 -19.63 -10.66 -3.53
C ILE A 75 -19.84 -10.93 -2.02
N ALA A 76 -18.90 -10.53 -1.17
CA ALA A 76 -19.02 -10.63 0.29
C ALA A 76 -20.19 -9.82 0.88
N LYS A 77 -20.62 -8.74 0.21
CA LYS A 77 -21.82 -7.96 0.61
C LYS A 77 -23.14 -8.68 0.31
N ILE A 78 -23.13 -9.68 -0.58
CA ILE A 78 -24.31 -10.49 -0.93
C ILE A 78 -24.47 -11.67 0.05
N LEU A 79 -23.37 -12.18 0.61
CA LEU A 79 -23.36 -13.26 1.61
C LEU A 79 -22.71 -12.79 2.92
N PRO A 80 -23.42 -11.99 3.74
CA PRO A 80 -22.85 -11.29 4.89
C PRO A 80 -22.31 -12.19 6.01
N VAL A 81 -22.73 -13.45 6.10
CA VAL A 81 -22.31 -14.37 7.17
C VAL A 81 -21.02 -15.14 6.83
N LEU A 82 -20.73 -15.40 5.55
CA LEU A 82 -19.54 -16.14 5.12
C LEU A 82 -18.48 -15.25 4.43
N GLY A 83 -18.86 -14.03 4.01
CA GLY A 83 -17.99 -13.15 3.22
C GLY A 83 -17.13 -12.16 4.01
N TRP A 84 -17.48 -11.82 5.25
CA TRP A 84 -16.84 -10.71 5.99
C TRP A 84 -15.38 -10.97 6.36
N GLY A 85 -15.04 -12.16 6.86
CA GLY A 85 -13.67 -12.50 7.26
C GLY A 85 -12.68 -12.48 6.09
N VAL A 86 -13.09 -13.00 4.93
CA VAL A 86 -12.24 -13.06 3.71
C VAL A 86 -12.08 -11.68 3.07
N GLY A 87 -13.13 -10.86 3.10
CA GLY A 87 -13.11 -9.50 2.56
C GLY A 87 -12.19 -8.56 3.34
N LEU A 88 -12.32 -8.52 4.67
CA LEU A 88 -11.53 -7.64 5.56
C LEU A 88 -10.03 -8.00 5.57
N ALA A 89 -9.72 -9.30 5.60
CA ALA A 89 -8.33 -9.77 5.54
C ALA A 89 -7.67 -9.38 4.21
N SER A 90 -8.40 -9.49 3.10
CA SER A 90 -7.89 -9.15 1.76
C SER A 90 -7.58 -7.66 1.61
N ILE A 91 -8.44 -6.78 2.12
CA ILE A 91 -8.24 -5.32 2.06
C ILE A 91 -7.03 -4.91 2.90
N SER A 92 -6.96 -5.40 4.13
CA SER A 92 -5.84 -5.10 5.06
C SER A 92 -4.50 -5.58 4.48
N LEU A 93 -4.50 -6.77 3.90
CA LEU A 93 -3.34 -7.34 3.24
C LEU A 93 -2.85 -6.48 2.07
N LEU A 94 -3.77 -6.08 1.19
CA LEU A 94 -3.43 -5.26 0.02
C LEU A 94 -2.98 -3.85 0.44
N ALA A 95 -3.63 -3.25 1.44
CA ALA A 95 -3.24 -1.96 2.00
C ALA A 95 -1.81 -2.02 2.58
N GLY A 96 -1.50 -3.08 3.33
CA GLY A 96 -0.17 -3.31 3.87
C GLY A 96 0.88 -3.53 2.77
N ALA A 97 0.59 -4.43 1.84
CA ALA A 97 1.50 -4.79 0.75
C ALA A 97 1.83 -3.59 -0.16
N THR A 98 0.83 -2.81 -0.57
CA THR A 98 1.05 -1.61 -1.38
C THR A 98 1.85 -0.55 -0.62
N THR A 99 1.54 -0.33 0.66
CA THR A 99 2.27 0.64 1.49
C THR A 99 3.72 0.24 1.70
N HIS A 100 3.98 -1.05 1.93
CA HIS A 100 5.33 -1.60 2.03
C HIS A 100 6.11 -1.36 0.73
N ALA A 101 5.55 -1.79 -0.41
CA ALA A 101 6.18 -1.67 -1.72
C ALA A 101 6.50 -0.21 -2.09
N THR A 102 5.55 0.70 -1.88
CA THR A 102 5.79 2.14 -2.09
C THR A 102 6.94 2.63 -1.22
N GLY A 103 6.96 2.25 0.06
CA GLY A 103 8.00 2.68 0.99
C GLY A 103 9.40 2.20 0.59
N VAL A 104 9.53 0.92 0.24
CA VAL A 104 10.82 0.32 -0.16
C VAL A 104 11.35 0.95 -1.45
N VAL A 105 10.50 1.13 -2.46
CA VAL A 105 10.89 1.74 -3.75
C VAL A 105 11.40 3.16 -3.56
N PHE A 106 10.70 3.99 -2.77
CA PHE A 106 11.14 5.36 -2.51
C PHE A 106 12.36 5.44 -1.59
N VAL A 107 12.51 4.52 -0.64
CA VAL A 107 13.73 4.43 0.18
C VAL A 107 14.93 4.16 -0.73
N GLN A 108 14.86 3.15 -1.60
CA GLN A 108 15.97 2.85 -2.51
C GLN A 108 16.27 4.03 -3.44
N HIS A 109 15.24 4.68 -3.98
CA HIS A 109 15.39 5.85 -4.84
C HIS A 109 16.10 7.01 -4.13
N PHE A 110 15.68 7.34 -2.91
CA PHE A 110 16.31 8.41 -2.14
C PHE A 110 17.71 8.04 -1.64
N GLU A 111 17.97 6.77 -1.31
CA GLU A 111 19.31 6.29 -0.97
C GLU A 111 20.28 6.37 -2.14
N SER A 112 19.78 6.28 -3.38
CA SER A 112 20.59 6.52 -4.58
C SER A 112 20.80 8.01 -4.90
N GLY A 113 20.28 8.92 -4.07
CA GLY A 113 20.38 10.37 -4.26
C GLY A 113 19.28 10.98 -5.14
N GLY A 114 18.24 10.21 -5.48
CA GLY A 114 17.11 10.68 -6.27
C GLY A 114 16.13 11.56 -5.48
N THR A 115 15.19 12.17 -6.20
CA THR A 115 14.13 13.03 -5.70
C THR A 115 12.76 12.63 -6.26
N PHE A 116 11.67 13.29 -5.83
CA PHE A 116 10.37 13.07 -6.47
C PHE A 116 10.30 13.55 -7.93
N LEU A 117 11.23 14.38 -8.40
CA LEU A 117 11.20 14.94 -9.76
C LEU A 117 11.82 14.00 -10.79
N ASP A 118 12.82 13.23 -10.38
CA ASP A 118 13.59 12.29 -11.23
C ASP A 118 13.17 10.83 -11.02
N PHE A 119 12.17 10.58 -10.17
CA PHE A 119 11.63 9.24 -9.97
C PHE A 119 10.94 8.75 -11.24
N ASP A 120 11.44 7.65 -11.79
CA ASP A 120 10.82 6.95 -12.93
C ASP A 120 9.94 5.78 -12.42
N PRO A 121 8.61 5.98 -12.32
CA PRO A 121 7.69 4.94 -11.88
C PRO A 121 7.54 3.79 -12.88
N ILE A 122 7.89 4.00 -14.15
CA ILE A 122 7.80 2.96 -15.20
C ILE A 122 9.00 2.03 -15.06
N ALA A 123 10.21 2.58 -14.93
CA ALA A 123 11.43 1.79 -14.74
C ALA A 123 11.43 1.02 -13.41
N THR A 124 10.83 1.57 -12.35
CA THR A 124 10.75 0.89 -11.04
C THR A 124 9.55 -0.05 -10.88
N ARG A 125 8.68 -0.18 -11.90
CA ARG A 125 7.44 -0.96 -11.80
C ARG A 125 7.65 -2.42 -11.42
N ASP A 126 8.66 -3.08 -12.00
CA ASP A 126 8.92 -4.50 -11.74
C ASP A 126 9.49 -4.70 -10.34
N PHE A 127 10.29 -3.76 -9.86
CA PHE A 127 10.75 -3.76 -8.48
C PHE A 127 9.58 -3.53 -7.51
N PHE A 128 8.73 -2.55 -7.77
CA PHE A 128 7.51 -2.31 -6.98
C PHE A 128 6.62 -3.55 -6.90
N ARG A 129 6.40 -4.25 -8.02
CA ARG A 129 5.61 -5.49 -8.06
C ARG A 129 6.21 -6.60 -7.20
N ARG A 130 7.54 -6.75 -7.23
CA ARG A 130 8.27 -7.72 -6.41
C ARG A 130 8.05 -7.44 -4.92
N GLU A 131 8.25 -6.20 -4.49
CA GLU A 131 8.06 -5.79 -3.09
C GLU A 131 6.59 -5.90 -2.66
N PHE A 132 5.66 -5.62 -3.57
CA PHE A 132 4.23 -5.83 -3.32
C PHE A 132 3.92 -7.31 -3.08
N GLU A 133 4.51 -8.21 -3.87
CA GLU A 133 4.33 -9.65 -3.66
C GLU A 133 4.93 -10.13 -2.35
N ILE A 134 6.12 -9.63 -1.97
CA ILE A 134 6.77 -9.93 -0.69
C ILE A 134 5.84 -9.50 0.45
N GLY A 135 5.41 -8.24 0.47
CA GLY A 135 4.50 -7.72 1.50
C GLY A 135 3.17 -8.49 1.56
N ARG A 136 2.65 -8.97 0.42
CA ARG A 136 1.45 -9.81 0.38
C ARG A 136 1.68 -11.22 0.91
N ARG A 137 2.88 -11.81 0.74
CA ARG A 137 3.21 -13.13 1.29
C ARG A 137 3.39 -13.04 2.81
N GLU A 138 4.12 -12.04 3.28
CA GLU A 138 4.34 -11.80 4.71
C GLU A 138 3.03 -11.50 5.45
N GLY A 139 2.19 -10.61 4.91
CA GLY A 139 0.89 -10.32 5.53
C GLY A 139 -0.06 -11.52 5.57
N ARG A 140 0.02 -12.44 4.59
CA ARG A 140 -0.77 -13.69 4.62
C ARG A 140 -0.33 -14.61 5.75
N ALA A 141 0.98 -14.77 5.94
CA ALA A 141 1.54 -15.60 7.00
C ALA A 141 1.05 -15.13 8.38
N ILE A 142 0.98 -13.82 8.60
CA ILE A 142 0.46 -13.23 9.85
C ILE A 142 -1.03 -13.55 10.03
N SER A 143 -1.85 -13.35 9.00
CA SER A 143 -3.30 -13.62 9.09
C SER A 143 -3.64 -15.09 9.33
N SER A 144 -2.85 -16.03 8.78
CA SER A 144 -3.05 -17.47 9.00
C SER A 144 -2.72 -17.93 10.42
N THR A 145 -1.85 -17.21 11.14
CA THR A 145 -1.48 -17.56 12.53
C THR A 145 -2.50 -17.06 13.55
N GLU A 146 -3.22 -15.96 13.28
CA GLU A 146 -4.32 -15.47 14.15
C GLU A 146 -5.64 -16.25 13.97
N SER A 147 -5.73 -17.12 12.95
CA SER A 147 -6.94 -17.88 12.60
C SER A 147 -6.94 -19.33 13.10
N ALA A 148 -5.92 -19.74 13.87
CA ALA A 148 -5.71 -21.10 14.41
C ALA A 148 -5.73 -21.08 15.95
#